data_AF-A0A645HPZ3-F1
#
_entry.id   AF-A0A645HPZ3-F1
#
_cell.length_a   1.000
_cell.length_b   1.000
_cell.length_c   1.000
_cell.angle_alpha   90.00
_cell.angle_beta   90.00
_cell.angle_gamma   90.00
#
_symmetry.space_group_name_H-M   'P 1'
#
loop_
_entity.id
_entity.type
_entity.pdbx_description
1 polymer ?
#
loop_
_entity_poly.entity_id
_entity_poly.type
_entity_poly.pdbx_seq_one_letter_code
_entity_poly.pdbx_strand_id
1 'polypeptide(L)'
;MTFDGKLYKLTYVSKSGAKMMALQGFKTIFVPRADMVRVRVFKKRAEMGTATVVFSKDGEAEILHPVTYETIIVVTPKGEEIGETVRFVDVEGEILYFP
;
A
#
# COMPACT_ATOMS: atom_id res chain seq x y z
N MET A 1 -3.09 1.12 7.59
CA MET A 1 -4.07 0.71 8.63
C MET A 1 -4.18 -0.80 8.65
N THR A 2 -4.48 -1.40 9.78
CA THR A 2 -4.88 -2.81 9.88
C THR A 2 -6.35 -2.92 10.29
N PHE A 3 -7.05 -3.90 9.70
CA PHE A 3 -8.42 -4.26 10.03
C PHE A 3 -8.63 -5.74 9.70
N ASP A 4 -9.11 -6.52 10.68
CA ASP A 4 -9.30 -7.98 10.56
C ASP A 4 -8.08 -8.71 9.97
N GLY A 5 -6.89 -8.35 10.45
CA GLY A 5 -5.61 -8.96 10.03
C GLY A 5 -5.09 -8.53 8.64
N LYS A 6 -5.81 -7.66 7.91
CA LYS A 6 -5.40 -7.19 6.59
C LYS A 6 -4.91 -5.74 6.60
N LEU A 7 -4.05 -5.41 5.64
CA LEU A 7 -3.47 -4.08 5.49
C LEU A 7 -4.22 -3.24 4.46
N TYR A 8 -4.44 -1.99 4.83
CA TYR A 8 -5.19 -1.03 4.02
C TYR A 8 -4.58 0.37 4.01
N LYS A 9 -4.71 1.05 2.87
CA LYS A 9 -4.66 2.51 2.77
C LYS A 9 -6.01 3.10 3.20
N LEU A 10 -5.98 4.02 4.14
CA LEU A 10 -7.16 4.83 4.49
C LEU A 10 -7.35 5.89 3.40
N THR A 11 -8.50 5.91 2.73
CA THR A 11 -8.76 6.83 1.61
C THR A 11 -9.76 7.93 1.98
N TYR A 12 -10.68 7.66 2.89
CA TYR A 12 -11.68 8.64 3.33
C TYR A 12 -12.22 8.30 4.73
N VAL A 13 -12.53 9.32 5.52
CA VAL A 13 -13.18 9.20 6.83
C VAL A 13 -14.38 10.14 6.87
N SER A 14 -15.50 9.67 7.40
CA SER A 14 -16.71 10.45 7.64
C SER A 14 -17.32 10.12 9.01
N LYS A 15 -18.45 10.76 9.30
CA LYS A 15 -19.25 10.43 10.50
C LYS A 15 -19.77 8.98 10.47
N SER A 16 -20.04 8.43 9.28
CA SER A 16 -20.63 7.09 9.11
C SER A 16 -19.60 5.95 9.11
N GLY A 17 -18.30 6.26 8.98
CA GLY A 17 -17.25 5.25 8.93
C GLY A 17 -16.04 5.69 8.10
N ALA A 18 -15.34 4.72 7.52
CA ALA A 18 -14.18 4.97 6.67
C ALA A 18 -14.22 4.14 5.38
N LYS A 19 -13.66 4.69 4.30
CA LYS A 19 -13.29 3.91 3.12
C LYS A 19 -11.81 3.57 3.20
N MET A 20 -11.51 2.30 2.92
CA MET A 20 -10.14 1.80 2.95
C MET A 20 -9.89 0.93 1.72
N MET A 21 -8.71 1.03 1.14
CA MET A 21 -8.26 0.23 0.00
C MET A 21 -7.26 -0.81 0.48
N ALA A 22 -7.52 -2.08 0.20
CA ALA A 22 -6.58 -3.16 0.54
C ALA A 22 -5.26 -2.95 -0.22
N LEU A 23 -4.12 -3.15 0.45
CA LEU A 23 -2.82 -3.08 -0.23
C LEU A 23 -2.61 -4.27 -1.17
N GLN A 24 -3.22 -5.41 -0.87
CA GLN A 24 -3.28 -6.57 -1.75
C GLN A 24 -4.59 -6.55 -2.57
N GLY A 25 -4.47 -6.62 -3.90
CA GLY A 25 -5.60 -6.68 -4.83
C GLY A 25 -6.44 -5.40 -4.93
N PHE A 26 -6.06 -4.31 -4.25
CA PHE A 26 -6.61 -2.95 -4.41
C PHE A 26 -8.12 -2.80 -4.26
N LYS A 27 -8.80 -3.78 -3.65
CA LYS A 27 -10.24 -3.70 -3.41
C LYS A 27 -10.54 -2.69 -2.31
N THR A 28 -11.49 -1.80 -2.59
CA THR A 28 -11.97 -0.84 -1.60
C THR A 28 -13.12 -1.44 -0.79
N ILE A 29 -13.07 -1.23 0.53
CA ILE A 29 -14.12 -1.58 1.47
C ILE A 29 -14.61 -0.33 2.21
N PHE A 30 -15.81 -0.42 2.75
CA PHE A 30 -16.34 0.53 3.71
C PHE A 30 -16.38 -0.12 5.09
N VAL A 31 -15.78 0.52 6.08
CA VAL A 31 -15.84 0.11 7.49
C VAL A 31 -16.84 1.02 8.20
N PRO A 32 -17.98 0.48 8.68
CA PRO A 32 -18.97 1.27 9.41
C PRO A 32 -18.40 1.85 10.70
N ARG A 33 -18.97 2.96 11.18
CA ARG A 33 -18.57 3.64 12.43
C ARG A 33 -18.45 2.67 13.62
N ALA A 34 -19.38 1.73 13.75
CA ALA A 34 -19.39 0.74 14.83
C ALA A 34 -18.12 -0.13 14.85
N ASP A 35 -17.55 -0.43 13.68
CA ASP A 35 -16.39 -1.29 13.52
C ASP A 35 -15.06 -0.52 13.50
N MET A 36 -15.10 0.82 13.42
CA MET A 36 -13.90 1.67 13.43
C MET A 36 -13.04 1.45 14.68
N VAL A 37 -13.63 1.02 15.80
CA VAL A 37 -12.92 0.70 17.04
C VAL A 37 -11.98 -0.51 16.90
N ARG A 38 -12.09 -1.30 15.82
CA ARG A 38 -11.17 -2.41 15.50
C ARG A 38 -10.06 -2.00 14.54
N VAL A 39 -10.19 -0.84 13.87
CA VAL A 39 -9.16 -0.33 12.98
C VAL A 39 -7.96 0.13 13.81
N ARG A 40 -6.75 -0.25 13.39
CA ARG A 40 -5.50 0.19 14.02
C ARG A 40 -4.61 0.90 13.02
N VAL A 41 -3.88 1.90 13.51
CA VAL A 41 -2.80 2.51 12.74
C VAL A 41 -1.64 1.53 12.71
N PHE A 42 -1.15 1.24 11.51
CA PHE A 42 -0.01 0.35 11.29
C PHE A 42 1.26 1.16 11.02
N LYS A 43 1.22 1.97 9.95
CA LYS A 43 2.24 2.97 9.63
C LYS A 43 1.59 4.26 9.17
N LYS A 44 2.24 5.38 9.45
CA LYS A 44 1.96 6.69 8.87
C LYS A 44 2.71 6.84 7.55
N ARG A 45 2.26 7.79 6.71
CA ARG A 45 2.88 8.07 5.41
C ARG A 45 4.37 8.41 5.49
N ALA A 46 4.79 9.09 6.56
CA ALA A 46 6.18 9.46 6.78
C ALA A 46 7.10 8.27 7.10
N GLU A 47 6.53 7.13 7.48
CA GLU A 47 7.26 5.90 7.85
C GLU A 47 7.33 4.90 6.67
N MET A 48 6.79 5.27 5.51
CA MET A 48 6.84 4.47 4.29
C MET A 48 8.17 4.69 3.57
N GLY A 49 8.71 3.62 3.00
CA GLY A 49 9.84 3.71 2.09
C GLY A 49 9.42 4.30 0.74
N THR A 50 10.41 4.78 -0.01
CA THR A 50 10.26 5.20 -1.40
C THR A 50 11.24 4.44 -2.27
N ALA A 51 10.80 4.01 -3.45
CA ALA A 51 11.62 3.31 -4.42
C ALA A 51 11.36 3.85 -5.82
N THR A 52 12.33 3.70 -6.72
CA THR A 52 12.17 4.07 -8.14
C THR A 52 11.70 2.84 -8.91
N VAL A 53 10.69 3.03 -9.76
CA VAL A 53 10.22 2.01 -10.71
C VAL A 53 11.25 1.89 -11.83
N VAL A 54 11.80 0.70 -12.03
CA VAL A 54 12.79 0.41 -13.08
C VAL A 54 12.17 -0.32 -14.27
N PHE A 55 11.05 -1.00 -14.05
CA PHE A 55 10.25 -1.67 -15.07
C PHE A 55 8.79 -1.76 -14.63
N SER A 56 7.85 -1.74 -15.57
CA SER A 56 6.42 -1.85 -15.30
C SER A 56 5.73 -2.59 -16.43
N LYS A 57 4.93 -3.60 -16.11
CA LYS A 57 4.17 -4.38 -17.07
C LYS A 57 2.97 -5.06 -16.41
N ASP A 58 1.81 -4.98 -17.05
CA ASP A 58 0.61 -5.79 -16.73
C ASP A 58 0.13 -5.79 -15.26
N GLY A 59 0.39 -4.73 -14.48
CA GLY A 59 0.01 -4.64 -13.06
C GLY A 59 1.07 -5.16 -12.10
N GLU A 60 2.29 -5.35 -12.60
CA GLU A 60 3.49 -5.59 -11.83
C GLU A 60 4.50 -4.48 -12.15
N ALA A 61 5.24 -4.07 -11.13
CA ALA A 61 6.36 -3.15 -11.28
C ALA A 61 7.58 -3.73 -10.60
N GLU A 62 8.74 -3.58 -11.24
CA GLU A 62 10.02 -3.80 -10.59
C GLU A 62 10.48 -2.50 -9.95
N ILE A 63 10.82 -2.55 -8.68
CA ILE A 63 11.32 -1.43 -7.90
C ILE A 63 12.73 -1.73 -7.40
N LEU A 64 13.54 -0.69 -7.32
CA LEU A 64 14.86 -0.78 -6.69
C LEU A 64 14.72 -0.58 -5.17
N HIS A 65 15.02 -1.60 -4.38
CA HIS A 65 14.94 -1.50 -2.92
C HIS A 65 15.94 -0.43 -2.42
N PRO A 66 15.50 0.57 -1.62
CA PRO A 66 16.33 1.74 -1.31
C PRO A 66 17.53 1.45 -0.39
N VAL A 67 17.52 0.30 0.30
CA VAL A 67 18.60 -0.11 1.21
C VAL A 67 19.54 -1.14 0.56
N THR A 68 18.99 -2.24 0.05
CA THR A 68 19.77 -3.35 -0.54
C THR A 68 20.14 -3.13 -2.01
N TYR A 69 19.47 -2.20 -2.71
CA TYR A 69 19.59 -1.99 -4.17
C TYR A 69 19.24 -3.25 -4.99
N GLU A 70 18.51 -4.18 -4.40
CA GLU A 70 17.98 -5.33 -5.12
C GLU A 70 16.73 -4.92 -5.90
N THR A 71 16.53 -5.55 -7.06
CA THR A 71 15.29 -5.42 -7.82
C THR A 71 14.23 -6.32 -7.22
N ILE A 72 13.08 -5.76 -6.86
CA ILE A 72 11.95 -6.48 -6.28
C ILE A 72 10.72 -6.27 -7.14
N ILE A 73 9.99 -7.34 -7.44
CA ILE A 73 8.69 -7.26 -8.11
C ILE A 73 7.61 -6.96 -7.07
N VAL A 74 6.81 -5.94 -7.32
CA VAL A 74 5.63 -5.59 -6.55
C VAL A 74 4.39 -5.59 -7.43
N VAL A 75 3.28 -6.04 -6.86
CA VAL A 75 1.97 -5.92 -7.52
C VAL A 75 1.49 -4.49 -7.37
N THR A 76 1.10 -3.86 -8.48
CA THR A 76 0.61 -2.47 -8.53
C THR A 76 -0.75 -2.42 -9.23
N PRO A 77 -1.55 -1.37 -9.04
CA PRO A 77 -2.60 -1.07 -10.00
C PRO A 77 -1.94 -0.76 -11.36
N LYS A 78 -2.67 -1.00 -12.47
CA LYS A 78 -2.16 -0.67 -13.81
C LYS A 78 -1.82 0.82 -13.89
N GLY A 79 -0.64 1.15 -14.42
CA GLY A 79 -0.32 2.51 -14.85
C GLY A 79 0.90 3.19 -14.22
N GLU A 80 1.74 2.50 -13.45
CA GLU A 80 3.02 3.08 -13.02
C GLU A 80 4.00 3.14 -14.20
N GLU A 81 4.72 4.26 -14.33
CA GLU A 81 5.69 4.52 -15.40
C GLU A 81 7.13 4.30 -14.91
N ILE A 82 8.02 3.91 -15.84
CA ILE A 82 9.45 3.78 -15.55
C ILE A 82 10.01 5.14 -15.12
N GLY A 83 10.74 5.16 -14.00
CA GLY A 83 11.31 6.38 -13.42
C GLY A 83 10.43 7.05 -12.36
N GLU A 84 9.19 6.61 -12.16
CA GLU A 84 8.35 7.14 -11.08
C GLU A 84 8.85 6.70 -9.70
N THR A 85 8.63 7.57 -8.70
CA THR A 85 8.91 7.25 -7.29
C THR A 85 7.65 6.75 -6.61
N VAL A 86 7.62 5.46 -6.29
CA VAL A 86 6.52 4.81 -5.59
C VAL A 86 6.78 4.69 -4.10
N ARG A 87 5.72 4.54 -3.31
CA ARG A 87 5.81 4.24 -1.89
C ARG A 87 5.57 2.77 -1.64
N PHE A 88 6.26 2.25 -0.64
CA PHE A 88 6.07 0.88 -0.21
C PHE A 88 6.10 0.76 1.30
N VAL A 89 5.61 -0.38 1.78
CA VAL A 89 5.67 -0.78 3.18
C VAL A 89 6.33 -2.14 3.26
N ASP A 90 7.35 -2.24 4.10
CA ASP A 90 7.96 -3.51 4.50
C ASP A 90 7.17 -4.10 5.67
N VAL A 91 6.70 -5.33 5.49
CA VAL A 91 5.96 -6.14 6.45
C VAL A 91 6.67 -7.47 6.61
N GLU A 92 7.52 -7.58 7.63
CA GLU A 92 8.26 -8.82 7.94
C GLU A 92 9.08 -9.35 6.73
N GLY A 93 9.63 -8.45 5.91
CA GLY A 93 10.40 -8.79 4.71
C GLY A 93 9.58 -8.86 3.43
N GLU A 94 8.24 -8.78 3.50
CA GLU A 94 7.38 -8.61 2.32
C GLU A 94 7.23 -7.13 1.99
N ILE A 95 7.61 -6.76 0.76
CA ILE A 95 7.46 -5.39 0.26
C ILE A 95 6.11 -5.25 -0.45
N LEU A 96 5.23 -4.41 0.11
CA LEU A 96 3.92 -4.11 -0.44
C LEU A 96 3.89 -2.69 -1.02
N TYR A 97 3.42 -2.57 -2.25
CA TYR A 97 3.17 -1.28 -2.88
C TYR A 97 2.06 -0.50 -2.13
N PHE A 98 2.25 0.82 -2.02
CA PHE A 98 1.30 1.73 -1.40
C PHE A 98 0.83 2.79 -2.44
N PRO A 99 -0.44 2.72 -2.90
CA PRO A 99 -0.99 3.67 -3.86
C PRO A 99 -1.22 5.08 -3.28
#